data_AF-A0A5K7X859-F1
#
_entry.id   AF-A0A5K7X859-F1
#
_cell.length_a   1.000
_cell.length_b   1.000
_cell.length_c   1.000
_cell.angle_alpha   90.00
_cell.angle_beta   90.00
_cell.angle_gamma   90.00
#
_symmetry.space_group_name_H-M   'P 1'
#
loop_
_entity.id
_entity.type
_entity.pdbx_description
1 polymer ?
#
loop_
_entity_poly.entity_id
_entity_poly.type
_entity_poly.pdbx_seq_one_letter_code
_entity_poly.pdbx_strand_id
1 'polypeptide(L)'
;MAKACSRAAFIALAAFASISTAVLRADDWPQWGGPQRDIVWREANVVEKLPEGKLPRVWSAPIGAGYAGPAVADGRVFVTDRIAEKNLERVLCFDAADGKPLWQHSYDASYGISYPLGPRATPTVDGELVYTLGAVGHLLCLRAATGDVVWEKYLVDAVGTKLPTWGLAAAPLIDGDQVIVLAGGENGALVVSFDKRTGQELWRALDDPEVGYCPPVIMEFGGRRQLIIWHASHVSSLNPATGTLLWEVPFPLQAALCVATPRQVGNRLFVTAFYEGPMMLDLGADGVTPTVLWTTGKGNNDLKNDSIHSIMPTPIFTEDYVYGISSYGQLRCLKADNGEMVWETLDATGKGRWWNAFLIPHGEMSGRRVYIANEQGELITAELSPEGYREISRAELIEPLQPIQRRMTVWSHPAFAMQSVFARNDKELIRVDLKK
;
A
#
# COMPACT_ATOMS: atom_id res chain seq x y z
N MET A 1 -65.24 -13.79 52.59
CA MET A 1 -65.18 -15.18 52.08
C MET A 1 -65.56 -15.18 50.60
N ALA A 2 -64.67 -15.74 49.77
CA ALA A 2 -64.82 -16.34 48.43
C ALA A 2 -65.93 -15.89 47.46
N LYS A 3 -65.78 -15.86 46.13
CA LYS A 3 -64.69 -15.85 45.12
C LYS A 3 -65.50 -15.84 43.80
N ALA A 4 -65.31 -14.87 42.92
CA ALA A 4 -65.89 -14.90 41.57
C ALA A 4 -64.81 -15.29 40.55
N CYS A 5 -65.16 -16.26 39.72
CA CYS A 5 -64.33 -16.92 38.72
C CYS A 5 -64.34 -16.11 37.41
N SER A 6 -63.18 -15.84 36.81
CA SER A 6 -63.09 -15.36 35.43
C SER A 6 -61.98 -16.10 34.69
N ARG A 7 -62.34 -16.61 33.52
CA ARG A 7 -61.52 -17.44 32.62
C ARG A 7 -60.53 -16.54 31.87
N ALA A 8 -59.24 -16.85 31.92
CA ALA A 8 -58.22 -16.25 31.06
C ALA A 8 -57.96 -17.13 29.84
N ALA A 9 -58.11 -16.55 28.65
CA ALA A 9 -57.75 -17.17 27.38
C ALA A 9 -56.25 -16.95 27.11
N PHE A 10 -55.51 -18.04 26.84
CA PHE A 10 -54.12 -17.99 26.41
C PHE A 10 -54.05 -17.73 24.90
N ILE A 11 -53.51 -16.58 24.50
CA ILE A 11 -53.09 -16.30 23.12
C ILE A 11 -51.60 -16.64 23.04
N ALA A 12 -51.26 -17.67 22.26
CA ALA A 12 -49.89 -18.05 21.96
C ALA A 12 -49.31 -17.10 20.91
N LEU A 13 -48.31 -16.28 21.31
CA LEU A 13 -47.53 -15.46 20.40
C LEU A 13 -46.40 -16.31 19.81
N ALA A 14 -46.49 -16.65 18.53
CA ALA A 14 -45.40 -17.28 17.79
C ALA A 14 -44.35 -16.21 17.44
N ALA A 15 -43.19 -16.24 18.08
CA ALA A 15 -42.06 -15.40 17.75
C ALA A 15 -41.37 -15.92 16.48
N PHE A 16 -41.56 -15.22 15.36
CA PHE A 16 -40.77 -15.41 14.15
C PHE A 16 -39.35 -14.86 14.41
N ALA A 17 -38.39 -15.76 14.64
CA ALA A 17 -36.98 -15.42 14.66
C ALA A 17 -36.52 -15.14 13.22
N SER A 18 -36.43 -13.86 12.87
CA SER A 18 -35.78 -13.40 11.64
C SER A 18 -34.28 -13.68 11.74
N ILE A 19 -33.83 -14.73 11.05
CA ILE A 19 -32.42 -15.02 10.83
C ILE A 19 -31.90 -13.93 9.87
N SER A 20 -31.31 -12.87 10.44
CA SER A 20 -30.49 -11.94 9.66
C SER A 20 -29.28 -12.70 9.17
N THR A 21 -29.32 -13.15 7.91
CA THR A 21 -28.10 -13.57 7.21
C THR A 21 -27.21 -12.34 7.14
N ALA A 22 -26.23 -12.26 8.03
CA ALA A 22 -25.09 -11.39 7.82
C ALA A 22 -24.44 -11.86 6.52
N VAL A 23 -24.70 -11.14 5.43
CA VAL A 23 -23.88 -11.26 4.23
C VAL A 23 -22.51 -10.85 4.70
N LEU A 24 -21.61 -11.82 4.88
CA LEU A 24 -20.19 -11.58 5.03
C LEU A 24 -19.81 -10.82 3.75
N ARG A 25 -19.75 -9.49 3.83
CA ARG A 25 -19.08 -8.70 2.80
C ARG A 25 -17.63 -9.10 2.91
N ALA A 26 -17.11 -9.68 1.84
CA ALA A 26 -15.68 -9.76 1.65
C ALA A 26 -15.10 -8.34 1.76
N ASP A 27 -13.93 -8.22 2.39
CA ASP A 27 -13.29 -6.92 2.55
C ASP A 27 -12.88 -6.37 1.18
N ASP A 28 -13.06 -5.06 1.02
CA ASP A 28 -12.51 -4.30 -0.09
C ASP A 28 -11.02 -4.01 0.14
N TRP A 29 -10.31 -3.66 -0.92
CA TRP A 29 -8.93 -3.17 -0.89
C TRP A 29 -8.84 -1.82 -1.63
N PRO A 30 -9.47 -0.76 -1.09
CA PRO A 30 -9.80 0.44 -1.87
C PRO A 30 -8.61 1.36 -2.14
N GLN A 31 -7.43 1.08 -1.58
CA GLN A 31 -6.27 1.97 -1.61
C GLN A 31 -4.96 1.21 -1.38
N TRP A 32 -3.83 1.93 -1.50
CA TRP A 32 -2.51 1.41 -1.13
C TRP A 32 -2.52 0.82 0.29
N GLY A 33 -2.06 -0.44 0.42
CA GLY A 33 -2.04 -1.14 1.70
C GLY A 33 -3.40 -1.53 2.27
N GLY A 34 -4.46 -1.50 1.45
CA GLY A 34 -5.78 -1.98 1.85
C GLY A 34 -6.57 -0.97 2.69
N PRO A 35 -7.68 -1.40 3.31
CA PRO A 35 -8.65 -0.48 3.92
C PRO A 35 -8.05 0.40 5.03
N GLN A 36 -7.02 -0.09 5.72
CA GLN A 36 -6.35 0.61 6.82
C GLN A 36 -4.94 1.13 6.46
N ARG A 37 -4.52 1.05 5.19
CA ARG A 37 -3.16 1.37 4.72
C ARG A 37 -2.03 0.63 5.44
N ASP A 38 -2.33 -0.53 6.00
CA ASP A 38 -1.39 -1.28 6.83
C ASP A 38 -0.93 -2.59 6.18
N ILE A 39 -1.32 -2.85 4.93
CA ILE A 39 -0.89 -3.98 4.10
C ILE A 39 -1.35 -5.33 4.69
N VAL A 40 -2.34 -5.34 5.59
CA VAL A 40 -2.92 -6.56 6.16
C VAL A 40 -4.16 -6.99 5.40
N TRP A 41 -4.18 -8.25 4.99
CA TRP A 41 -5.39 -8.88 4.50
C TRP A 41 -6.13 -9.61 5.63
N ARG A 42 -7.41 -9.29 5.84
CA ARG A 42 -8.17 -9.72 7.02
C ARG A 42 -9.28 -10.73 6.74
N GLU A 43 -9.53 -11.05 5.46
CA GLU A 43 -10.63 -11.96 5.13
C GLU A 43 -10.38 -13.39 5.61
N ALA A 44 -11.43 -14.03 6.10
CA ALA A 44 -11.41 -15.43 6.51
C ALA A 44 -11.82 -16.38 5.38
N ASN A 45 -11.89 -17.69 5.68
CA ASN A 45 -12.36 -18.75 4.78
C ASN A 45 -11.59 -18.84 3.45
N VAL A 46 -10.27 -18.67 3.53
CA VAL A 46 -9.34 -18.77 2.40
C VAL A 46 -8.52 -20.05 2.50
N VAL A 47 -8.01 -20.54 1.38
CA VAL A 47 -7.22 -21.76 1.29
C VAL A 47 -6.03 -21.73 2.24
N GLU A 48 -5.73 -22.86 2.87
CA GLU A 48 -4.54 -23.01 3.73
C GLU A 48 -3.28 -23.27 2.90
N LYS A 49 -3.44 -23.98 1.78
CA LYS A 49 -2.37 -24.32 0.83
C LYS A 49 -2.80 -23.94 -0.58
N LEU A 50 -1.91 -23.28 -1.31
CA LEU A 50 -2.09 -22.99 -2.74
C LEU A 50 -1.94 -24.28 -3.57
N PRO A 51 -2.67 -24.42 -4.69
CA PRO A 51 -2.40 -25.49 -5.65
C PRO A 51 -1.03 -25.30 -6.31
N GLU A 52 -0.38 -26.40 -6.70
CA GLU A 52 0.93 -26.35 -7.37
C GLU A 52 0.80 -25.84 -8.83
N GLY A 53 1.84 -25.17 -9.32
CA GLY A 53 1.89 -24.61 -10.68
C GLY A 53 1.09 -23.31 -10.80
N LYS A 54 0.47 -23.10 -11.97
CA LYS A 54 -0.28 -21.87 -12.26
C LYS A 54 -1.62 -21.83 -11.54
N LEU A 55 -1.83 -20.78 -10.75
CA LEU A 55 -3.09 -20.54 -10.06
C LEU A 55 -4.24 -20.37 -11.07
N PRO A 56 -5.39 -21.05 -10.86
CA PRO A 56 -6.54 -20.94 -11.75
C PRO A 56 -7.14 -19.54 -11.64
N ARG A 57 -7.19 -18.85 -12.78
CA ARG A 57 -7.76 -17.50 -12.86
C ARG A 57 -9.28 -17.58 -12.93
N VAL A 58 -9.95 -16.67 -12.22
CA VAL A 58 -11.37 -16.39 -12.44
C VAL A 58 -11.55 -15.67 -13.77
N TRP A 59 -10.70 -14.67 -14.02
CA TRP A 59 -10.66 -13.91 -15.27
C TRP A 59 -9.29 -13.26 -15.48
N SER A 60 -9.06 -12.79 -16.72
CA SER A 60 -7.96 -11.90 -17.11
C SER A 60 -8.52 -10.81 -18.04
N ALA A 61 -8.02 -9.58 -17.90
CA ALA A 61 -8.40 -8.43 -18.71
C ALA A 61 -7.14 -7.72 -19.25
N PRO A 62 -7.14 -7.28 -20.52
CA PRO A 62 -5.97 -6.63 -21.12
C PRO A 62 -5.79 -5.21 -20.58
N ILE A 63 -4.55 -4.88 -20.22
CA ILE A 63 -4.11 -3.54 -19.80
C ILE A 63 -2.75 -3.22 -20.44
N GLY A 64 -2.33 -1.96 -20.37
CA GLY A 64 -1.00 -1.49 -20.73
C GLY A 64 -0.01 -1.55 -19.55
N ALA A 65 1.20 -1.05 -19.76
CA ALA A 65 2.29 -1.13 -18.78
C ALA A 65 2.10 -0.16 -17.58
N GLY A 66 2.71 -0.49 -16.45
CA GLY A 66 2.66 0.33 -15.24
C GLY A 66 3.02 -0.43 -13.97
N TYR A 67 3.24 0.31 -12.89
CA TYR A 67 3.69 -0.21 -11.59
C TYR A 67 2.60 -0.13 -10.53
N ALA A 68 1.55 0.68 -10.74
CA ALA A 68 0.46 0.83 -9.79
C ALA A 68 -0.23 -0.51 -9.54
N GLY A 69 -0.41 -0.84 -8.26
CA GLY A 69 -1.27 -1.95 -7.85
C GLY A 69 -2.74 -1.64 -8.17
N PRO A 70 -3.60 -2.68 -8.25
CA PRO A 70 -5.03 -2.48 -8.35
C PRO A 70 -5.62 -1.99 -7.01
N ALA A 71 -6.75 -1.28 -7.08
CA ALA A 71 -7.62 -0.99 -5.95
C ALA A 71 -8.98 -1.66 -6.19
N VAL A 72 -9.52 -2.35 -5.20
CA VAL A 72 -10.80 -3.07 -5.31
C VAL A 72 -11.78 -2.46 -4.32
N ALA A 73 -12.92 -1.98 -4.80
CA ALA A 73 -13.94 -1.37 -3.96
C ALA A 73 -15.33 -1.51 -4.57
N ASP A 74 -16.33 -1.84 -3.76
CA ASP A 74 -17.74 -1.91 -4.16
C ASP A 74 -17.97 -2.66 -5.49
N GLY A 75 -17.34 -3.83 -5.63
CA GLY A 75 -17.45 -4.71 -6.79
C GLY A 75 -16.73 -4.21 -8.05
N ARG A 76 -15.84 -3.22 -7.93
CA ARG A 76 -15.03 -2.69 -9.04
C ARG A 76 -13.55 -2.84 -8.77
N VAL A 77 -12.76 -2.95 -9.83
CA VAL A 77 -11.30 -2.91 -9.79
C VAL A 77 -10.82 -1.70 -10.59
N PHE A 78 -10.05 -0.84 -9.93
CA PHE A 78 -9.43 0.35 -10.52
C PHE A 78 -7.94 0.10 -10.68
N VAL A 79 -7.39 0.45 -11.84
CA VAL A 79 -5.95 0.34 -12.13
C VAL A 79 -5.55 1.45 -13.08
N THR A 80 -4.30 1.88 -13.01
CA THR A 80 -3.72 2.84 -13.95
C THR A 80 -2.67 2.19 -14.83
N ASP A 81 -2.60 2.62 -16.08
CA ASP A 81 -1.60 2.15 -17.03
C ASP A 81 -1.15 3.26 -18.00
N ARG A 82 -0.20 2.91 -18.86
CA ARG A 82 0.30 3.78 -19.93
C ARG A 82 0.24 3.09 -21.28
N ILE A 83 -0.18 3.86 -22.29
CA ILE A 83 -0.06 3.52 -23.71
C ILE A 83 1.08 4.36 -24.29
N ALA A 84 2.29 3.80 -24.29
CA ALA A 84 3.52 4.51 -24.59
C ALA A 84 3.55 5.10 -26.00
N GLU A 85 3.03 4.39 -26.99
CA GLU A 85 3.01 4.80 -28.40
C GLU A 85 2.13 6.03 -28.64
N LYS A 86 1.20 6.29 -27.72
CA LYS A 86 0.28 7.44 -27.77
C LYS A 86 0.63 8.54 -26.77
N ASN A 87 1.64 8.33 -25.91
CA ASN A 87 1.93 9.20 -24.77
C ASN A 87 0.72 9.46 -23.87
N LEU A 88 -0.07 8.41 -23.60
CA LEU A 88 -1.25 8.50 -22.73
C LEU A 88 -1.05 7.70 -21.46
N GLU A 89 -1.49 8.24 -20.33
CA GLU A 89 -1.87 7.45 -19.16
C GLU A 89 -3.38 7.22 -19.16
N ARG A 90 -3.82 6.12 -18.54
CA ARG A 90 -5.24 5.80 -18.38
C ARG A 90 -5.56 5.43 -16.95
N VAL A 91 -6.77 5.79 -16.53
CA VAL A 91 -7.46 5.21 -15.37
C VAL A 91 -8.50 4.23 -15.92
N LEU A 92 -8.43 2.98 -15.50
CA LEU A 92 -9.31 1.90 -15.97
C LEU A 92 -10.17 1.40 -14.82
N CYS A 93 -11.41 1.03 -15.13
CA CYS A 93 -12.32 0.39 -14.20
C CYS A 93 -12.90 -0.89 -14.81
N PHE A 94 -12.88 -1.97 -14.05
CA PHE A 94 -13.41 -3.28 -14.42
C PHE A 94 -14.41 -3.77 -13.37
N ASP A 95 -15.35 -4.60 -13.79
CA ASP A 95 -16.18 -5.37 -12.87
C ASP A 95 -15.31 -6.41 -12.14
N ALA A 96 -15.34 -6.43 -10.81
CA ALA A 96 -14.48 -7.32 -10.03
C ALA A 96 -14.91 -8.80 -10.12
N ALA A 97 -16.17 -9.07 -10.44
CA ALA A 97 -16.70 -10.42 -10.56
C ALA A 97 -16.20 -11.11 -11.83
N ASP A 98 -16.24 -10.43 -12.98
CA ASP A 98 -16.00 -11.05 -14.29
C ASP A 98 -14.92 -10.38 -15.16
N GLY A 99 -14.32 -9.28 -14.70
CA GLY A 99 -13.23 -8.60 -15.40
C GLY A 99 -13.68 -7.80 -16.62
N LYS A 100 -14.98 -7.59 -16.84
CA LYS A 100 -15.45 -6.76 -17.95
C LYS A 100 -15.06 -5.29 -17.75
N PRO A 101 -14.57 -4.62 -18.79
CA PRO A 101 -14.30 -3.19 -18.71
C PRO A 101 -15.62 -2.43 -18.52
N LEU A 102 -15.64 -1.54 -17.53
CA LEU A 102 -16.78 -0.68 -17.23
C LEU A 102 -16.59 0.70 -17.84
N TRP A 103 -15.42 1.31 -17.62
CA TRP A 103 -15.05 2.60 -18.19
C TRP A 103 -13.53 2.78 -18.23
N GLN A 104 -13.09 3.75 -19.03
CA GLN A 104 -11.72 4.26 -19.00
C GLN A 104 -11.71 5.79 -19.11
N HIS A 105 -10.77 6.42 -18.42
CA HIS A 105 -10.41 7.82 -18.59
C HIS A 105 -8.97 7.90 -19.09
N SER A 106 -8.63 8.82 -19.99
CA SER A 106 -7.29 8.92 -20.58
C SER A 106 -6.87 10.37 -20.70
N TYR A 107 -5.59 10.65 -20.47
CA TYR A 107 -5.00 11.98 -20.54
C TYR A 107 -3.56 11.90 -21.09
N ASP A 108 -3.12 13.00 -21.67
CA ASP A 108 -1.77 13.13 -22.21
C ASP A 108 -0.74 13.11 -21.07
N ALA A 109 0.29 12.27 -21.22
CA ALA A 109 1.34 12.09 -20.23
C ALA A 109 2.69 11.85 -20.93
N SER A 110 3.38 12.95 -21.21
CA SER A 110 4.73 12.93 -21.78
C SER A 110 5.76 12.63 -20.70
N TYR A 111 6.51 11.54 -20.87
CA TYR A 111 7.46 11.07 -19.87
C TYR A 111 8.89 11.58 -20.15
N GLY A 112 9.44 12.32 -19.20
CA GLY A 112 10.87 12.64 -19.09
C GLY A 112 11.57 11.92 -17.93
N ILE A 113 10.91 10.92 -17.34
CA ILE A 113 11.34 10.20 -16.14
C ILE A 113 12.01 8.86 -16.47
N SER A 114 12.82 8.36 -15.54
CA SER A 114 13.41 7.02 -15.59
C SER A 114 12.35 5.95 -15.33
N TYR A 115 12.64 4.72 -15.77
CA TYR A 115 11.71 3.58 -15.74
C TYR A 115 10.34 3.91 -16.37
N PRO A 116 10.26 4.38 -17.62
CA PRO A 116 9.09 5.07 -18.17
C PRO A 116 7.90 4.15 -18.56
N LEU A 117 7.73 2.99 -17.90
CA LEU A 117 6.70 2.03 -18.26
C LEU A 117 5.28 2.52 -17.97
N GLY A 118 5.04 3.21 -16.86
CA GLY A 118 3.72 3.73 -16.56
C GLY A 118 3.56 4.29 -15.15
N PRO A 119 2.31 4.60 -14.76
CA PRO A 119 1.97 5.17 -13.45
C PRO A 119 2.28 4.20 -12.30
N ARG A 120 2.52 4.76 -11.11
CA ARG A 120 3.06 4.04 -9.93
C ARG A 120 2.17 4.13 -8.70
N ALA A 121 1.37 5.19 -8.58
CA ALA A 121 0.47 5.37 -7.46
C ALA A 121 -0.78 4.50 -7.64
N THR A 122 -1.05 3.64 -6.64
CA THR A 122 -2.31 2.88 -6.58
C THR A 122 -3.49 3.85 -6.44
N PRO A 123 -4.59 3.68 -7.20
CA PRO A 123 -5.80 4.47 -7.02
C PRO A 123 -6.32 4.40 -5.59
N THR A 124 -6.94 5.47 -5.11
CA THR A 124 -7.63 5.51 -3.81
C THR A 124 -9.11 5.71 -4.05
N VAL A 125 -9.96 4.81 -3.56
CA VAL A 125 -11.41 4.88 -3.67
C VAL A 125 -11.99 5.30 -2.32
N ASP A 126 -12.88 6.29 -2.33
CA ASP A 126 -13.64 6.75 -1.17
C ASP A 126 -15.11 6.97 -1.58
N GLY A 127 -15.94 5.95 -1.31
CA GLY A 127 -17.34 5.93 -1.71
C GLY A 127 -17.53 6.08 -3.23
N GLU A 128 -18.20 7.15 -3.65
CA GLU A 128 -18.52 7.40 -5.05
C GLU A 128 -17.37 8.00 -5.87
N LEU A 129 -16.21 8.23 -5.27
CA LEU A 129 -15.08 8.93 -5.88
C LEU A 129 -13.83 8.06 -5.91
N VAL A 130 -13.05 8.18 -6.98
CA VAL A 130 -11.73 7.59 -7.12
C VAL A 130 -10.70 8.68 -7.41
N TYR A 131 -9.58 8.61 -6.70
CA TYR A 131 -8.48 9.58 -6.78
C TYR A 131 -7.24 8.89 -7.33
N THR A 132 -6.61 9.50 -8.33
CA THR A 132 -5.41 8.95 -8.96
C THR A 132 -4.33 10.01 -9.10
N LEU A 133 -3.07 9.59 -8.96
CA LEU A 133 -1.90 10.42 -9.24
C LEU A 133 -1.09 9.78 -10.38
N GLY A 134 -1.07 10.43 -11.53
CA GLY A 134 -0.24 10.04 -12.67
C GLY A 134 1.25 10.23 -12.39
N ALA A 135 2.12 9.52 -13.13
CA ALA A 135 3.57 9.56 -12.88
C ALA A 135 4.18 10.96 -13.05
N VAL A 136 3.52 11.79 -13.85
CA VAL A 136 3.96 13.16 -14.17
C VAL A 136 3.10 14.23 -13.49
N GLY A 137 2.27 13.87 -12.49
CA GLY A 137 1.59 14.87 -11.65
C GLY A 137 0.17 15.24 -12.07
N HIS A 138 -0.50 14.42 -12.89
CA HIS A 138 -1.94 14.53 -13.08
C HIS A 138 -2.66 13.95 -11.86
N LEU A 139 -3.18 14.82 -10.99
CA LEU A 139 -4.05 14.46 -9.87
C LEU A 139 -5.51 14.57 -10.31
N LEU A 140 -6.23 13.45 -10.31
CA LEU A 140 -7.61 13.37 -10.77
C LEU A 140 -8.53 12.94 -9.64
N CYS A 141 -9.75 13.48 -9.64
CA CYS A 141 -10.90 12.93 -8.94
C CYS A 141 -11.97 12.59 -9.96
N LEU A 142 -12.38 11.33 -9.99
CA LEU A 142 -13.35 10.81 -10.94
C LEU A 142 -14.53 10.19 -10.19
N ARG A 143 -15.71 10.17 -10.81
CA ARG A 143 -16.84 9.35 -10.36
C ARG A 143 -16.48 7.87 -10.51
N ALA A 144 -16.49 7.13 -9.40
CA ALA A 144 -16.14 5.70 -9.38
C ALA A 144 -17.03 4.86 -10.33
N ALA A 145 -18.30 5.24 -10.49
CA ALA A 145 -19.25 4.52 -11.31
C ALA A 145 -19.09 4.75 -12.83
N THR A 146 -18.63 5.94 -13.26
CA THR A 146 -18.68 6.36 -14.68
C THR A 146 -17.33 6.77 -15.25
N GLY A 147 -16.35 7.10 -14.41
CA GLY A 147 -15.08 7.68 -14.85
C GLY A 147 -15.14 9.16 -15.20
N ASP A 148 -16.28 9.82 -14.97
CA ASP A 148 -16.43 11.25 -15.24
C ASP A 148 -15.55 12.07 -14.31
N VAL A 149 -14.83 13.04 -14.88
CA VAL A 149 -13.98 13.96 -14.12
C VAL A 149 -14.85 14.85 -13.24
N VAL A 150 -14.60 14.82 -11.93
CA VAL A 150 -15.17 15.77 -10.97
C VAL A 150 -14.28 17.01 -10.90
N TRP A 151 -12.98 16.80 -10.78
CA TRP A 151 -11.96 17.83 -10.92
C TRP A 151 -10.62 17.19 -11.28
N GLU A 152 -9.73 17.99 -11.86
CA GLU A 152 -8.36 17.59 -12.20
C GLU A 152 -7.37 18.71 -11.87
N LYS A 153 -6.13 18.31 -11.61
CA LYS A 153 -4.99 19.22 -11.46
C LYS A 153 -3.75 18.62 -12.09
N TYR A 154 -3.01 19.46 -12.79
CA TYR A 154 -1.62 19.17 -13.12
C TYR A 154 -0.73 19.84 -12.08
N LEU A 155 -0.11 19.05 -11.20
CA LEU A 155 0.62 19.54 -10.02
C LEU A 155 1.84 20.39 -10.39
N VAL A 156 2.47 20.12 -11.54
CA VAL A 156 3.55 20.95 -12.08
C VAL A 156 3.10 22.41 -12.24
N ASP A 157 1.91 22.63 -12.80
CA ASP A 157 1.36 23.97 -12.98
C ASP A 157 0.72 24.51 -11.69
N ALA A 158 0.03 23.65 -10.94
CA ALA A 158 -0.76 24.07 -9.78
C ALA A 158 0.11 24.46 -8.58
N VAL A 159 1.23 23.76 -8.35
CA VAL A 159 2.07 23.94 -7.15
C VAL A 159 3.58 23.96 -7.45
N GLY A 160 3.97 23.98 -8.73
CA GLY A 160 5.38 24.02 -9.11
C GLY A 160 6.11 22.70 -8.90
N THR A 161 5.41 21.56 -9.00
CA THR A 161 6.02 20.24 -8.77
C THR A 161 7.26 20.02 -9.62
N LYS A 162 8.35 19.66 -8.94
CA LYS A 162 9.57 19.15 -9.59
C LYS A 162 9.44 17.64 -9.75
N LEU A 163 9.35 17.18 -11.00
CA LEU A 163 9.20 15.75 -11.28
C LEU A 163 10.44 14.98 -10.79
N PRO A 164 10.27 13.98 -9.91
CA PRO A 164 11.38 13.18 -9.44
C PRO A 164 11.90 12.24 -10.52
N THR A 165 13.11 11.72 -10.33
CA THR A 165 13.80 10.82 -11.26
C THR A 165 12.94 9.66 -11.74
N TRP A 166 12.12 9.06 -10.86
CA TRP A 166 11.26 7.92 -11.19
C TRP A 166 9.77 8.29 -11.33
N GLY A 167 9.43 9.57 -11.37
CA GLY A 167 8.04 10.03 -11.36
C GLY A 167 7.35 9.89 -10.00
N LEU A 168 6.21 10.54 -9.86
CA LEU A 168 5.43 10.49 -8.61
C LEU A 168 4.86 9.09 -8.39
N ALA A 169 4.97 8.59 -7.16
CA ALA A 169 4.57 7.24 -6.79
C ALA A 169 3.69 7.16 -5.52
N ALA A 170 3.61 8.25 -4.76
CA ALA A 170 2.86 8.31 -3.51
C ALA A 170 1.35 8.31 -3.75
N ALA A 171 0.67 7.22 -3.39
CA ALA A 171 -0.78 7.10 -3.49
C ALA A 171 -1.50 8.18 -2.65
N PRO A 172 -2.44 8.96 -3.23
CA PRO A 172 -3.18 10.00 -2.51
C PRO A 172 -3.88 9.45 -1.27
N LEU A 173 -3.83 10.17 -0.15
CA LEU A 173 -4.46 9.80 1.12
C LEU A 173 -5.78 10.55 1.30
N ILE A 174 -6.86 9.85 1.65
CA ILE A 174 -8.12 10.48 2.04
C ILE A 174 -8.22 10.56 3.56
N ASP A 175 -8.54 11.74 4.08
CA ASP A 175 -8.84 11.97 5.51
C ASP A 175 -10.01 12.94 5.66
N GLY A 176 -11.19 12.42 6.02
CA GLY A 176 -12.41 13.21 6.10
C GLY A 176 -12.79 13.81 4.74
N ASP A 177 -12.80 15.14 4.65
CA ASP A 177 -13.09 15.89 3.42
C ASP A 177 -11.83 16.24 2.61
N GLN A 178 -10.66 15.72 3.01
CA GLN A 178 -9.38 16.05 2.41
C GLN A 178 -8.86 14.93 1.51
N VAL A 179 -8.17 15.31 0.44
CA VAL A 179 -7.20 14.48 -0.27
C VAL A 179 -5.80 15.07 -0.10
N ILE A 180 -4.92 14.32 0.54
CA ILE A 180 -3.56 14.72 0.90
C ILE A 180 -2.57 14.02 -0.03
N VAL A 181 -1.68 14.81 -0.63
CA VAL A 181 -0.75 14.34 -1.67
C VAL A 181 0.67 14.81 -1.34
N LEU A 182 1.64 13.91 -1.49
CA LEU A 182 3.05 14.25 -1.54
C LEU A 182 3.34 14.79 -2.95
N ALA A 183 3.25 16.12 -3.09
CA ALA A 183 3.19 16.81 -4.37
C ALA A 183 4.56 17.27 -4.88
N GLY A 184 5.56 17.46 -4.01
CA GLY A 184 6.90 17.89 -4.43
C GLY A 184 6.95 19.29 -5.06
N GLY A 185 6.00 20.16 -4.69
CA GLY A 185 5.89 21.53 -5.16
C GLY A 185 6.79 22.51 -4.42
N GLU A 186 6.76 23.77 -4.84
CA GLU A 186 7.54 24.86 -4.25
C GLU A 186 6.72 25.68 -3.25
N ASN A 187 7.41 26.44 -2.39
CA ASN A 187 6.81 27.38 -1.43
C ASN A 187 5.91 26.66 -0.42
N GLY A 188 6.48 25.69 0.30
CA GLY A 188 5.78 24.91 1.30
C GLY A 188 4.84 23.85 0.71
N ALA A 189 5.00 23.48 -0.56
CA ALA A 189 4.10 22.56 -1.27
C ALA A 189 4.69 21.16 -1.49
N LEU A 190 5.63 20.73 -0.64
CA LEU A 190 6.06 19.33 -0.64
C LEU A 190 4.85 18.41 -0.38
N VAL A 191 4.01 18.77 0.59
CA VAL A 191 2.74 18.10 0.90
C VAL A 191 1.61 19.09 0.73
N VAL A 192 0.55 18.70 0.03
CA VAL A 192 -0.62 19.55 -0.20
C VAL A 192 -1.89 18.78 0.10
N SER A 193 -2.79 19.42 0.83
CA SER A 193 -4.15 18.96 1.04
C SER A 193 -5.11 19.75 0.16
N PHE A 194 -5.99 19.02 -0.53
CA PHE A 194 -7.09 19.60 -1.28
C PHE A 194 -8.43 19.11 -0.71
N ASP A 195 -9.48 19.91 -0.85
CA ASP A 195 -10.84 19.47 -0.65
C ASP A 195 -11.14 18.37 -1.67
N LYS A 196 -11.56 17.21 -1.18
CA LYS A 196 -11.71 16.01 -1.99
C LYS A 196 -12.80 16.11 -3.06
N ARG A 197 -13.77 17.02 -2.89
CA ARG A 197 -14.90 17.18 -3.81
C ARG A 197 -14.71 18.29 -4.84
N THR A 198 -13.91 19.29 -4.52
CA THR A 198 -13.73 20.49 -5.36
C THR A 198 -12.31 20.63 -5.90
N GLY A 199 -11.33 19.96 -5.29
CA GLY A 199 -9.92 20.16 -5.56
C GLY A 199 -9.43 21.53 -5.07
N GLN A 200 -10.17 22.27 -4.25
CA GLN A 200 -9.62 23.52 -3.70
C GLN A 200 -8.50 23.21 -2.72
N GLU A 201 -7.37 23.91 -2.79
CA GLU A 201 -6.31 23.74 -1.79
C GLU A 201 -6.80 24.19 -0.40
N LEU A 202 -6.54 23.35 0.61
CA LEU A 202 -6.89 23.58 2.00
C LEU A 202 -5.69 24.05 2.81
N TRP A 203 -4.56 23.35 2.65
CA TRP A 203 -3.28 23.70 3.26
C TRP A 203 -2.14 23.05 2.48
N ARG A 204 -0.95 23.59 2.66
CA ARG A 204 0.32 23.03 2.17
C ARG A 204 1.36 23.07 3.28
N ALA A 205 2.28 22.12 3.29
CA ALA A 205 3.33 22.02 4.28
C ALA A 205 4.65 21.47 3.69
N LEU A 206 5.74 21.89 4.33
CA LEU A 206 7.12 21.44 4.12
C LEU A 206 7.74 21.84 2.76
N ASP A 207 9.06 21.91 2.76
CA ASP A 207 9.89 22.04 1.57
C ASP A 207 11.01 21.00 1.65
N ASP A 208 11.34 20.38 0.52
CA ASP A 208 12.50 19.48 0.38
C ASP A 208 13.05 19.59 -1.04
N PRO A 209 14.38 19.53 -1.25
CA PRO A 209 14.97 19.42 -2.59
C PRO A 209 14.41 18.27 -3.45
N GLU A 210 14.03 17.14 -2.85
CA GLU A 210 13.42 16.01 -3.53
C GLU A 210 12.15 15.52 -2.82
N VAL A 211 11.15 15.11 -3.60
CA VAL A 211 9.83 14.76 -3.08
C VAL A 211 9.80 13.46 -2.27
N GLY A 212 10.61 12.46 -2.63
CA GLY A 212 10.47 11.10 -2.12
C GLY A 212 9.34 10.31 -2.80
N TYR A 213 9.15 9.05 -2.41
CA TYR A 213 8.22 8.13 -3.10
C TYR A 213 7.17 7.50 -2.17
N CYS A 214 7.29 7.71 -0.86
CA CYS A 214 6.45 7.08 0.15
C CYS A 214 5.06 7.73 0.20
N PRO A 215 3.97 6.94 0.11
CA PRO A 215 2.63 7.45 0.38
C PRO A 215 2.49 8.06 1.78
N PRO A 216 1.77 9.18 1.95
CA PRO A 216 1.40 9.68 3.27
C PRO A 216 0.57 8.66 4.05
N VAL A 217 0.79 8.58 5.37
CA VAL A 217 0.07 7.67 6.27
C VAL A 217 -0.32 8.39 7.56
N ILE A 218 -1.51 8.09 8.07
CA ILE A 218 -1.95 8.57 9.39
C ILE A 218 -1.72 7.47 10.41
N MET A 219 -1.06 7.83 11.51
CA MET A 219 -0.70 6.97 12.62
C MET A 219 -1.10 7.63 13.94
N GLU A 220 -1.20 6.86 15.02
CA GLU A 220 -1.60 7.39 16.34
C GLU A 220 -0.53 7.13 17.39
N PHE A 221 0.16 8.18 17.83
CA PHE A 221 1.17 8.07 18.90
C PHE A 221 0.73 8.88 20.11
N GLY A 222 0.87 8.32 21.32
CA GLY A 222 0.45 9.00 22.55
C GLY A 222 -1.02 9.43 22.55
N GLY A 223 -1.90 8.70 21.84
CA GLY A 223 -3.31 9.05 21.66
C GLY A 223 -3.58 10.20 20.68
N ARG A 224 -2.56 10.63 19.91
CA ARG A 224 -2.65 11.72 18.94
C ARG A 224 -2.52 11.19 17.53
N ARG A 225 -3.52 11.47 16.69
CA ARG A 225 -3.46 11.27 15.23
C ARG A 225 -2.41 12.19 14.61
N GLN A 226 -1.54 11.62 13.78
CA GLN A 226 -0.41 12.30 13.16
C GLN A 226 -0.27 11.85 11.71
N LEU A 227 -0.05 12.81 10.82
CA LEU A 227 0.23 12.57 9.42
C LEU A 227 1.75 12.40 9.27
N ILE A 228 2.19 11.17 9.02
CA ILE A 228 3.59 10.86 8.81
C ILE A 228 3.93 11.02 7.33
N ILE A 229 4.94 11.85 7.08
CA ILE A 229 5.50 12.13 5.77
C ILE A 229 6.96 11.74 5.80
N TRP A 230 7.32 10.75 5.00
CA TRP A 230 8.71 10.38 4.82
C TRP A 230 9.20 10.85 3.45
N HIS A 231 10.03 11.88 3.47
CA HIS A 231 10.57 12.54 2.29
C HIS A 231 12.11 12.43 2.28
N ALA A 232 12.77 13.06 1.32
CA ALA A 232 14.16 12.77 1.01
C ALA A 232 15.14 13.12 2.15
N SER A 233 14.85 14.17 2.92
CA SER A 233 15.75 14.62 3.99
C SER A 233 15.30 14.24 5.40
N HIS A 234 14.00 14.07 5.65
CA HIS A 234 13.47 13.82 6.99
C HIS A 234 12.29 12.84 7.01
N VAL A 235 12.07 12.27 8.20
CA VAL A 235 10.75 11.77 8.61
C VAL A 235 10.09 12.91 9.38
N SER A 236 8.95 13.40 8.88
CA SER A 236 8.20 14.50 9.48
C SER A 236 6.82 14.02 9.92
N SER A 237 6.31 14.62 10.99
CA SER A 237 4.92 14.48 11.44
C SER A 237 4.20 15.81 11.37
N LEU A 238 3.02 15.79 10.78
CA LEU A 238 2.14 16.95 10.66
C LEU A 238 0.82 16.69 11.40
N ASN A 239 0.15 17.75 11.82
CA ASN A 239 -1.25 17.69 12.17
C ASN A 239 -2.08 17.40 10.89
N PRO A 240 -2.83 16.28 10.82
CA PRO A 240 -3.54 15.90 9.59
C PRO A 240 -4.64 16.89 9.17
N ALA A 241 -5.17 17.69 10.11
CA ALA A 241 -6.22 18.66 9.82
C ALA A 241 -5.67 19.99 9.26
N THR A 242 -4.44 20.37 9.62
CA THR A 242 -3.93 21.73 9.34
C THR A 242 -2.60 21.75 8.59
N GLY A 243 -1.92 20.61 8.44
CA GLY A 243 -0.57 20.53 7.89
C GLY A 243 0.53 21.12 8.80
N THR A 244 0.19 21.54 10.02
CA THR A 244 1.18 22.13 10.95
C THR A 244 2.20 21.09 11.38
N LEU A 245 3.49 21.40 11.24
CA LEU A 245 4.59 20.55 11.69
C LEU A 245 4.51 20.31 13.21
N LEU A 246 4.56 19.03 13.60
CA LEU A 246 4.60 18.59 14.99
C LEU A 246 6.02 18.24 15.42
N TRP A 247 6.73 17.46 14.61
CA TRP A 247 8.14 17.13 14.80
C TRP A 247 8.76 16.65 13.49
N GLU A 248 10.09 16.64 13.42
CA GLU A 248 10.86 16.05 12.33
C GLU A 248 12.15 15.43 12.85
N VAL A 249 12.60 14.35 12.19
CA VAL A 249 13.87 13.69 12.45
C VAL A 249 14.66 13.60 11.15
N PRO A 250 15.89 14.13 11.08
CA PRO A 250 16.73 14.01 9.90
C PRO A 250 17.02 12.56 9.55
N PHE A 251 16.77 12.20 8.30
CA PHE A 251 17.13 10.90 7.73
C PHE A 251 17.41 11.05 6.22
N PRO A 252 18.55 11.68 5.85
CA PRO A 252 18.84 12.03 4.47
C PRO A 252 19.11 10.80 3.62
N LEU A 253 18.41 10.71 2.49
CA LEU A 253 18.42 9.54 1.63
C LEU A 253 19.15 9.80 0.31
N GLN A 254 20.00 8.86 -0.09
CA GLN A 254 20.57 8.84 -1.41
C GLN A 254 19.46 8.63 -2.46
N ALA A 255 19.37 9.57 -3.40
CA ALA A 255 18.36 9.61 -4.47
C ALA A 255 16.91 9.60 -3.97
N ALA A 256 16.66 10.10 -2.76
CA ALA A 256 15.32 10.21 -2.17
C ALA A 256 14.54 8.88 -2.10
N LEU A 257 15.21 7.72 -1.99
CA LEU A 257 14.60 6.39 -2.06
C LEU A 257 13.85 5.97 -0.77
N CYS A 258 12.94 6.81 -0.28
CA CYS A 258 11.92 6.41 0.69
C CYS A 258 10.73 5.80 -0.06
N VAL A 259 10.68 4.47 -0.21
CA VAL A 259 9.55 3.80 -0.88
C VAL A 259 8.75 2.91 0.07
N ALA A 260 9.42 2.21 0.98
CA ALA A 260 8.74 1.40 2.00
C ALA A 260 7.85 2.29 2.90
N THR A 261 6.64 1.83 3.18
CA THR A 261 5.72 2.59 4.05
C THR A 261 6.15 2.48 5.51
N PRO A 262 6.20 3.58 6.29
CA PRO A 262 6.52 3.52 7.71
C PRO A 262 5.60 2.55 8.45
N ARG A 263 6.13 1.89 9.48
CA ARG A 263 5.41 0.90 10.30
C ARG A 263 5.35 1.33 11.75
N GLN A 264 4.19 1.14 12.37
CA GLN A 264 3.97 1.50 13.76
C GLN A 264 3.67 0.27 14.61
N VAL A 265 4.26 0.23 15.81
CA VAL A 265 3.87 -0.64 16.91
C VAL A 265 4.00 0.15 18.22
N GLY A 266 2.90 0.30 18.96
CA GLY A 266 2.85 1.19 20.12
C GLY A 266 3.27 2.62 19.74
N ASN A 267 4.18 3.23 20.50
CA ASN A 267 4.75 4.53 20.17
C ASN A 267 6.01 4.46 19.29
N ARG A 268 6.37 3.27 18.80
CA ARG A 268 7.54 3.07 17.94
C ARG A 268 7.18 3.20 16.47
N LEU A 269 8.04 3.88 15.73
CA LEU A 269 7.95 4.06 14.28
C LEU A 269 9.21 3.51 13.61
N PHE A 270 9.02 2.57 12.70
CA PHE A 270 10.08 1.93 11.93
C PHE A 270 10.03 2.39 10.47
N VAL A 271 11.20 2.76 9.94
CA VAL A 271 11.41 3.09 8.52
C VAL A 271 12.68 2.40 8.01
N THR A 272 12.75 2.12 6.71
CA THR A 272 13.94 1.52 6.08
C THR A 272 14.08 1.92 4.61
N ALA A 273 15.27 2.36 4.24
CA ALA A 273 15.61 2.75 2.87
C ALA A 273 16.76 1.90 2.34
N PHE A 274 16.92 1.93 1.02
CA PHE A 274 17.87 1.07 0.34
C PHE A 274 19.32 1.32 0.77
N TYR A 275 19.81 2.56 0.67
CA TYR A 275 21.21 2.85 0.97
C TYR A 275 21.46 3.05 2.47
N GLU A 276 20.48 3.62 3.18
CA GLU A 276 20.62 4.04 4.57
C GLU A 276 20.30 2.92 5.57
N GLY A 277 19.56 1.89 5.13
CA GLY A 277 19.06 0.86 6.01
C GLY A 277 17.94 1.37 6.92
N PRO A 278 17.73 0.73 8.09
CA PRO A 278 16.61 1.05 8.95
C PRO A 278 16.92 2.07 10.05
N MET A 279 15.86 2.76 10.47
CA MET A 279 15.81 3.60 11.66
C MET A 279 14.58 3.26 12.48
N MET A 280 14.77 3.13 13.79
CA MET A 280 13.69 2.98 14.78
C MET A 280 13.58 4.24 15.63
N LEU A 281 12.38 4.81 15.68
CA LEU A 281 12.03 5.94 16.53
C LEU A 281 11.09 5.48 17.65
N ASP A 282 11.18 6.11 18.82
CA ASP A 282 10.14 6.14 19.83
C ASP A 282 9.65 7.57 19.96
N LEU A 283 8.34 7.79 19.87
CA LEU A 283 7.76 9.13 19.97
C LEU A 283 7.42 9.53 21.41
N GLY A 284 7.76 8.71 22.40
CA GLY A 284 7.48 8.95 23.80
C GLY A 284 5.99 8.81 24.13
N ALA A 285 5.65 8.92 25.41
CA ALA A 285 4.27 8.82 25.88
C ALA A 285 3.38 9.98 25.40
N ASP A 286 3.97 11.14 25.10
CA ASP A 286 3.28 12.30 24.55
C ASP A 286 3.03 12.20 23.03
N GLY A 287 3.68 11.23 22.38
CA GLY A 287 3.59 10.95 20.96
C GLY A 287 4.29 11.97 20.07
N VAL A 288 4.98 12.97 20.61
CA VAL A 288 5.54 14.09 19.83
C VAL A 288 6.99 14.41 20.16
N THR A 289 7.64 13.62 21.03
CA THR A 289 9.04 13.78 21.38
C THR A 289 9.86 12.62 20.78
N PRO A 290 10.22 12.68 19.48
CA PRO A 290 10.94 11.59 18.83
C PRO A 290 12.33 11.39 19.43
N THR A 291 12.65 10.14 19.72
CA THR A 291 14.00 9.68 20.06
C THR A 291 14.40 8.57 19.09
N VAL A 292 15.57 8.69 18.48
CA VAL A 292 16.16 7.60 17.68
C VAL A 292 16.63 6.52 18.66
N LEU A 293 15.96 5.36 18.66
CA LEU A 293 16.37 4.23 19.48
C LEU A 293 17.61 3.56 18.89
N TRP A 294 17.62 3.32 17.59
CA TRP A 294 18.75 2.74 16.87
C TRP A 294 18.67 2.98 15.37
N THR A 295 19.84 2.86 14.75
CA THR A 295 20.05 2.77 13.29
C THR A 295 21.12 1.71 13.05
N THR A 296 20.96 0.84 12.06
CA THR A 296 21.92 -0.25 11.80
C THR A 296 22.57 -0.20 10.40
N GLY A 297 22.40 0.93 9.68
CA GLY A 297 23.11 1.22 8.43
C GLY A 297 24.03 2.43 8.55
N LYS A 298 25.35 2.21 8.64
CA LYS A 298 26.35 3.27 8.45
C LYS A 298 27.34 2.87 7.37
N GLY A 299 27.23 3.50 6.19
CA GLY A 299 28.20 3.44 5.09
C GLY A 299 27.64 2.90 3.78
N ASN A 300 28.18 3.39 2.65
CA ASN A 300 27.77 3.12 1.24
C ASN A 300 27.97 1.66 0.77
N ASN A 301 27.82 0.67 1.64
CA ASN A 301 28.07 -0.72 1.30
C ASN A 301 27.01 -1.65 1.88
N ASP A 302 25.79 -1.54 1.33
CA ASP A 302 24.61 -2.37 1.63
C ASP A 302 24.90 -3.88 1.57
N LEU A 303 25.99 -4.29 0.92
CA LEU A 303 26.49 -5.67 0.84
C LEU A 303 27.10 -6.22 2.14
N LYS A 304 27.48 -5.38 3.10
CA LYS A 304 28.19 -5.78 4.33
C LYS A 304 27.39 -5.60 5.62
N ASN A 305 26.14 -5.14 5.53
CA ASN A 305 25.34 -4.84 6.71
C ASN A 305 24.30 -5.95 6.97
N ASP A 306 24.31 -6.48 8.19
CA ASP A 306 23.35 -7.44 8.73
C ASP A 306 22.05 -6.71 9.13
N SER A 307 21.42 -6.04 8.17
CA SER A 307 20.24 -5.19 8.41
C SER A 307 19.21 -5.22 7.26
N ILE A 308 18.03 -4.63 7.42
CA ILE A 308 17.00 -4.57 6.38
C ILE A 308 17.20 -3.29 5.57
N HIS A 309 17.70 -3.43 4.34
CA HIS A 309 17.87 -2.36 3.36
C HIS A 309 16.77 -2.47 2.29
N SER A 310 15.53 -2.17 2.67
CA SER A 310 14.38 -2.35 1.76
C SER A 310 14.42 -1.33 0.63
N ILE A 311 14.04 -1.76 -0.57
CA ILE A 311 13.88 -0.85 -1.72
C ILE A 311 12.41 -0.43 -1.78
N MET A 312 11.54 -1.28 -2.31
CA MET A 312 10.09 -1.07 -2.38
C MET A 312 9.26 -1.80 -1.32
N PRO A 313 9.61 -3.03 -0.87
CA PRO A 313 8.70 -3.80 -0.03
C PRO A 313 8.63 -3.19 1.36
N THR A 314 7.41 -3.15 1.91
CA THR A 314 7.18 -2.66 3.26
C THR A 314 7.39 -3.81 4.25
N PRO A 315 8.27 -3.66 5.27
CA PRO A 315 8.47 -4.68 6.28
C PRO A 315 7.25 -4.90 7.18
N ILE A 316 7.20 -6.08 7.80
CA ILE A 316 6.29 -6.39 8.90
C ILE A 316 7.00 -5.98 10.18
N PHE A 317 6.31 -5.25 11.05
CA PHE A 317 6.83 -4.81 12.35
C PHE A 317 5.88 -5.32 13.45
N THR A 318 6.47 -6.03 14.41
CA THR A 318 5.80 -6.58 15.60
C THR A 318 6.48 -6.03 16.86
N GLU A 319 5.95 -6.32 18.04
CA GLU A 319 6.57 -5.83 19.29
C GLU A 319 8.03 -6.27 19.44
N ASP A 320 8.35 -7.50 19.05
CA ASP A 320 9.65 -8.09 19.31
C ASP A 320 10.54 -8.16 18.07
N TYR A 321 9.95 -8.18 16.87
CA TYR A 321 10.68 -8.46 15.62
C TYR A 321 10.23 -7.61 14.44
N VAL A 322 11.16 -7.39 13.50
CA VAL A 322 10.92 -6.81 12.18
C VAL A 322 11.29 -7.83 11.12
N TYR A 323 10.38 -8.10 10.18
CA TYR A 323 10.62 -8.98 9.03
C TYR A 323 10.58 -8.18 7.73
N GLY A 324 11.62 -8.27 6.91
CA GLY A 324 11.68 -7.47 5.68
C GLY A 324 12.58 -8.06 4.61
N ILE A 325 12.34 -7.65 3.36
CA ILE A 325 13.17 -8.01 2.21
C ILE A 325 14.24 -6.94 2.02
N SER A 326 15.50 -7.35 2.18
CA SER A 326 16.65 -6.51 1.89
C SER A 326 16.96 -6.49 0.39
N SER A 327 17.67 -5.45 -0.04
CA SER A 327 17.94 -5.14 -1.44
C SER A 327 18.66 -6.22 -2.25
N TYR A 328 19.31 -7.18 -1.59
CA TYR A 328 19.96 -8.32 -2.27
C TYR A 328 19.11 -9.60 -2.30
N GLY A 329 17.83 -9.47 -1.94
CA GLY A 329 16.81 -10.51 -1.92
C GLY A 329 16.61 -11.14 -0.55
N GLN A 330 17.48 -10.89 0.43
CA GLN A 330 17.39 -11.56 1.72
C GLN A 330 16.08 -11.20 2.43
N LEU A 331 15.25 -12.19 2.72
CA LEU A 331 14.24 -12.08 3.76
C LEU A 331 14.97 -12.20 5.10
N ARG A 332 14.86 -11.16 5.93
CA ARG A 332 15.56 -11.06 7.21
C ARG A 332 14.57 -10.88 8.35
N CYS A 333 14.94 -11.38 9.52
CA CYS A 333 14.33 -11.04 10.80
C CYS A 333 15.34 -10.26 11.64
N LEU A 334 14.94 -9.10 12.14
CA LEU A 334 15.70 -8.32 13.13
C LEU A 334 14.94 -8.29 14.46
N LYS A 335 15.66 -8.18 15.58
CA LYS A 335 15.04 -7.79 16.85
C LYS A 335 14.60 -6.33 16.78
N ALA A 336 13.39 -6.04 17.25
CA ALA A 336 12.81 -4.71 17.20
C ALA A 336 13.45 -3.73 18.20
N ASP A 337 14.05 -4.22 19.28
CA ASP A 337 14.64 -3.41 20.34
C ASP A 337 15.99 -2.80 19.97
N ASN A 338 16.79 -3.49 19.15
CA ASN A 338 18.17 -3.10 18.85
C ASN A 338 18.60 -3.29 17.38
N GLY A 339 17.76 -3.87 16.52
CA GLY A 339 18.03 -4.10 15.11
C GLY A 339 19.01 -5.24 14.81
N GLU A 340 19.36 -6.08 15.79
CA GLU A 340 20.22 -7.26 15.61
C GLU A 340 19.53 -8.30 14.72
N MET A 341 20.24 -8.78 13.69
CA MET A 341 19.73 -9.84 12.82
C MET A 341 19.63 -11.17 13.56
N VAL A 342 18.44 -11.78 13.50
CA VAL A 342 18.15 -13.10 14.06
C VAL A 342 18.43 -14.19 13.02
N TRP A 343 17.94 -14.00 11.80
CA TRP A 343 18.14 -14.92 10.69
C TRP A 343 17.97 -14.22 9.34
N GLU A 344 18.48 -14.87 8.29
CA GLU A 344 18.23 -14.51 6.90
C GLU A 344 18.00 -15.75 6.03
N THR A 345 17.22 -15.59 4.95
CA THR A 345 17.09 -16.59 3.88
C THR A 345 16.87 -15.90 2.53
N LEU A 346 17.11 -16.63 1.43
CA LEU A 346 16.80 -16.22 0.06
C LEU A 346 15.60 -16.97 -0.53
N ASP A 347 14.97 -17.86 0.25
CA ASP A 347 13.99 -18.83 -0.28
C ASP A 347 12.73 -18.15 -0.84
N ALA A 348 12.24 -17.09 -0.21
CA ALA A 348 11.05 -16.36 -0.67
C ALA A 348 11.28 -15.55 -1.96
N THR A 349 12.53 -15.40 -2.38
CA THR A 349 12.97 -14.51 -3.46
C THR A 349 14.05 -15.23 -4.30
N GLY A 350 15.28 -14.75 -4.26
CA GLY A 350 16.47 -15.26 -4.90
C GLY A 350 17.63 -14.27 -4.73
N LYS A 351 18.74 -14.51 -5.41
CA LYS A 351 20.00 -13.80 -5.18
C LYS A 351 20.29 -12.75 -6.25
N GLY A 352 20.60 -11.53 -5.84
CA GLY A 352 21.07 -10.47 -6.74
C GLY A 352 20.66 -9.09 -6.24
N ARG A 353 21.04 -8.03 -6.93
CA ARG A 353 20.71 -6.67 -6.48
C ARG A 353 19.31 -6.25 -6.97
N TRP A 354 18.59 -5.54 -6.12
CA TRP A 354 17.23 -5.04 -6.33
C TRP A 354 16.13 -6.09 -6.38
N TRP A 355 16.28 -7.17 -5.61
CA TRP A 355 15.19 -8.13 -5.44
C TRP A 355 14.10 -7.62 -4.51
N ASN A 356 12.86 -8.01 -4.80
CA ASN A 356 11.69 -7.56 -4.07
C ASN A 356 10.67 -8.70 -3.87
N ALA A 357 9.96 -8.63 -2.75
CA ALA A 357 8.70 -9.34 -2.55
C ALA A 357 7.82 -8.55 -1.59
N PHE A 358 6.55 -8.40 -1.93
CA PHE A 358 5.58 -7.76 -1.04
C PHE A 358 5.14 -8.76 0.03
N LEU A 359 5.21 -8.33 1.30
CA LEU A 359 4.81 -9.14 2.46
C LEU A 359 3.43 -8.66 2.93
N ILE A 360 2.43 -9.54 2.89
CA ILE A 360 1.04 -9.25 3.23
C ILE A 360 0.63 -10.15 4.40
N PRO A 361 0.66 -9.65 5.66
CA PRO A 361 0.15 -10.40 6.80
C PRO A 361 -1.31 -10.79 6.62
N HIS A 362 -1.67 -11.99 7.09
CA HIS A 362 -3.04 -12.49 7.05
C HIS A 362 -3.67 -12.53 8.45
N GLY A 363 -4.85 -11.93 8.59
CA GLY A 363 -5.57 -11.78 9.86
C GLY A 363 -5.10 -10.55 10.62
N GLU A 364 -3.98 -10.65 11.33
CA GLU A 364 -3.41 -9.56 12.12
C GLU A 364 -1.97 -9.24 11.67
N MET A 365 -1.49 -8.02 11.94
CA MET A 365 -0.11 -7.60 11.61
C MET A 365 0.95 -8.46 12.31
N SER A 366 0.65 -8.93 13.53
CA SER A 366 1.46 -9.89 14.30
C SER A 366 1.31 -11.33 13.81
N GLY A 367 0.45 -11.57 12.83
CA GLY A 367 0.01 -12.90 12.41
C GLY A 367 1.17 -13.78 11.97
N ARG A 368 1.13 -15.04 12.42
CA ARG A 368 2.10 -16.07 12.03
C ARG A 368 2.11 -16.31 10.52
N ARG A 369 0.99 -16.08 9.82
CA ARG A 369 0.84 -16.37 8.38
C ARG A 369 0.98 -15.13 7.52
N VAL A 370 1.79 -15.23 6.47
CA VAL A 370 2.03 -14.17 5.49
C VAL A 370 1.79 -14.70 4.07
N TYR A 371 1.21 -13.86 3.22
CA TYR A 371 1.25 -14.01 1.77
C TYR A 371 2.41 -13.19 1.23
N ILE A 372 3.28 -13.83 0.45
CA ILE A 372 4.43 -13.18 -0.17
C ILE A 372 4.21 -13.20 -1.67
N ALA A 373 4.05 -12.01 -2.26
CA ALA A 373 4.00 -11.84 -3.71
C ALA A 373 5.39 -11.40 -4.18
N ASN A 374 6.16 -12.33 -4.73
CA ASN A 374 7.52 -12.02 -5.16
C ASN A 374 7.55 -11.46 -6.58
N GLU A 375 8.64 -10.77 -6.91
CA GLU A 375 8.77 -10.14 -8.23
C GLU A 375 8.88 -11.15 -9.38
N GLN A 376 9.07 -12.45 -9.12
CA GLN A 376 9.04 -13.49 -10.14
C GLN A 376 7.62 -13.91 -10.51
N GLY A 377 6.61 -13.25 -9.93
CA GLY A 377 5.22 -13.51 -10.26
C GLY A 377 4.63 -14.70 -9.52
N GLU A 378 5.25 -15.12 -8.42
CA GLU A 378 4.76 -16.19 -7.57
C GLU A 378 3.99 -15.62 -6.38
N LEU A 379 2.97 -16.37 -5.95
CA LEU A 379 2.34 -16.19 -4.64
C LEU A 379 2.80 -17.32 -3.73
N ILE A 380 3.30 -16.95 -2.57
CA ILE A 380 3.78 -17.87 -1.54
C ILE A 380 2.96 -17.66 -0.29
N THR A 381 2.53 -18.74 0.36
CA THR A 381 2.03 -18.70 1.73
C THR A 381 3.12 -19.22 2.65
N ALA A 382 3.45 -18.47 3.69
CA ALA A 382 4.49 -18.85 4.63
C ALA A 382 4.14 -18.46 6.06
N GLU A 383 4.97 -18.93 7.00
CA GLU A 383 5.02 -18.43 8.35
C GLU A 383 6.34 -17.76 8.66
N LEU A 384 6.30 -16.66 9.41
CA LEU A 384 7.46 -15.94 9.90
C LEU A 384 7.48 -15.97 11.42
N SER A 385 8.61 -16.33 12.00
CA SER A 385 8.83 -16.34 13.44
C SER A 385 10.32 -16.13 13.75
N PRO A 386 10.73 -15.89 15.00
CA PRO A 386 12.16 -15.81 15.34
C PRO A 386 12.93 -17.11 15.09
N GLU A 387 12.24 -18.26 14.98
CA GLU A 387 12.87 -19.53 14.59
C GLU A 387 13.19 -19.63 13.09
N GLY A 388 12.54 -18.82 12.25
CA GLY A 388 12.84 -18.77 10.82
C GLY A 388 11.65 -18.45 9.91
N TYR A 389 11.89 -18.64 8.62
CA TYR A 389 10.90 -18.67 7.55
C TYR A 389 10.44 -20.11 7.31
N ARG A 390 9.13 -20.36 7.34
CA ARG A 390 8.54 -21.67 7.01
C ARG A 390 7.57 -21.54 5.85
N GLU A 391 8.01 -21.95 4.67
CA GLU A 391 7.13 -22.01 3.49
C GLU A 391 6.04 -23.07 3.68
N ILE A 392 4.79 -22.71 3.42
CA ILE A 392 3.64 -23.64 3.41
C ILE A 392 3.36 -24.10 1.97
N SER A 393 3.35 -23.17 1.01
CA SER A 393 3.14 -23.45 -0.41
C SER A 393 3.51 -22.26 -1.30
N ARG A 394 3.72 -22.56 -2.58
CA ARG A 394 4.11 -21.62 -3.63
C ARG A 394 3.39 -22.00 -4.93
N ALA A 395 2.94 -20.98 -5.67
CA ALA A 395 2.28 -21.14 -6.95
C ALA A 395 2.56 -19.94 -7.87
N GLU A 396 2.48 -20.14 -9.17
CA GLU A 396 2.60 -19.06 -10.16
C GLU A 396 1.30 -18.25 -10.19
N LEU A 397 1.38 -16.97 -9.84
CA LEU A 397 0.25 -16.05 -9.84
C LEU A 397 0.12 -15.34 -11.20
N ILE A 398 1.20 -14.70 -11.64
CA ILE A 398 1.20 -13.87 -12.84
C ILE A 398 2.57 -13.89 -13.51
N GLU A 399 2.62 -13.78 -14.84
CA GLU A 399 3.90 -13.81 -15.56
C GLU A 399 4.70 -12.52 -15.34
N PRO A 400 6.00 -12.60 -15.00
CA PRO A 400 6.89 -11.44 -14.95
C PRO A 400 7.33 -11.00 -16.35
N LEU A 401 7.17 -9.71 -16.65
CA LEU A 401 7.34 -9.16 -18.01
C LEU A 401 8.35 -8.02 -18.12
N GLN A 402 8.81 -7.46 -17.00
CA GLN A 402 9.75 -6.35 -17.03
C GLN A 402 11.20 -6.84 -16.86
N PRO A 403 12.12 -6.58 -17.81
CA PRO A 403 13.51 -6.97 -17.66
C PRO A 403 14.24 -5.99 -16.72
N ILE A 404 14.69 -6.47 -15.56
CA ILE A 404 15.55 -5.74 -14.63
C ILE A 404 16.81 -6.57 -14.38
N GLN A 405 17.96 -6.00 -14.69
CA GLN A 405 19.25 -6.70 -14.72
C GLN A 405 19.20 -7.95 -15.60
N ARG A 406 19.25 -9.15 -15.01
CA ARG A 406 19.28 -10.45 -15.71
C ARG A 406 18.04 -11.30 -15.48
N ARG A 407 16.94 -10.70 -15.02
CA ARG A 407 15.68 -11.41 -14.72
C ARG A 407 14.46 -10.59 -15.13
N MET A 408 13.34 -11.29 -15.29
CA MET A 408 12.03 -10.69 -15.50
C MET A 408 11.39 -10.40 -14.14
N THR A 409 10.65 -9.29 -14.04
CA THR A 409 10.01 -8.84 -12.80
C THR A 409 8.55 -8.43 -12.97
N VAL A 410 7.80 -8.50 -11.88
CA VAL A 410 6.56 -7.77 -11.61
C VAL A 410 6.79 -6.88 -10.39
N TRP A 411 6.71 -5.57 -10.56
CA TRP A 411 6.90 -4.58 -9.49
C TRP A 411 5.62 -3.81 -9.18
N SER A 412 4.50 -4.53 -9.16
CA SER A 412 3.19 -3.99 -8.76
C SER A 412 2.69 -4.73 -7.53
N HIS A 413 2.27 -3.98 -6.51
CA HIS A 413 1.67 -4.57 -5.32
C HIS A 413 0.32 -5.21 -5.67
N PRO A 414 0.01 -6.43 -5.22
CA PRO A 414 -1.31 -7.05 -5.42
C PRO A 414 -2.38 -6.40 -4.54
N ALA A 415 -3.65 -6.60 -4.86
CA ALA A 415 -4.76 -6.31 -3.95
C ALA A 415 -5.42 -7.61 -3.48
N PHE A 416 -5.87 -7.63 -2.23
CA PHE A 416 -6.58 -8.77 -1.65
C PHE A 416 -7.98 -8.34 -1.27
N ALA A 417 -8.97 -8.84 -1.99
CA ALA A 417 -10.38 -8.54 -1.77
C ALA A 417 -11.21 -9.70 -2.30
N MET A 418 -12.48 -9.83 -1.89
CA MET A 418 -13.37 -10.86 -2.41
C MET A 418 -12.81 -12.29 -2.26
N GLN A 419 -12.11 -12.56 -1.15
CA GLN A 419 -11.39 -13.80 -0.89
C GLN A 419 -10.43 -14.18 -2.03
N SER A 420 -9.95 -13.18 -2.77
CA SER A 420 -9.21 -13.32 -4.01
C SER A 420 -7.96 -12.45 -3.97
N VAL A 421 -7.00 -12.78 -4.82
CA VAL A 421 -5.89 -11.89 -5.15
C VAL A 421 -6.09 -11.30 -6.54
N PHE A 422 -5.95 -9.99 -6.63
CA PHE A 422 -5.92 -9.23 -7.87
C PHE A 422 -4.47 -8.81 -8.13
N ALA A 423 -3.96 -9.14 -9.30
CA ALA A 423 -2.56 -8.88 -9.67
C ALA A 423 -2.50 -8.38 -11.11
N ARG A 424 -1.45 -7.62 -11.41
CA ARG A 424 -1.22 -7.10 -12.75
C ARG A 424 0.22 -7.30 -13.20
N ASN A 425 0.44 -7.34 -14.50
CA ASN A 425 1.74 -7.20 -15.16
C ASN A 425 1.56 -6.29 -16.37
N ASP A 426 2.58 -6.05 -17.19
CA ASP A 426 2.56 -5.09 -18.30
C ASP A 426 1.52 -5.33 -19.42
N LYS A 427 0.73 -6.42 -19.37
CA LYS A 427 -0.24 -6.80 -20.40
C LYS A 427 -1.62 -7.16 -19.86
N GLU A 428 -1.72 -7.58 -18.61
CA GLU A 428 -2.97 -8.07 -18.05
C GLU A 428 -3.16 -7.73 -16.57
N LEU A 429 -4.43 -7.56 -16.21
CA LEU A 429 -4.97 -7.59 -14.86
C LEU A 429 -5.68 -8.93 -14.69
N ILE A 430 -5.48 -9.61 -13.56
CA ILE A 430 -6.10 -10.91 -13.28
C ILE A 430 -6.78 -10.91 -11.92
N ARG A 431 -7.72 -11.84 -11.75
CA ARG A 431 -8.24 -12.26 -10.45
C ARG A 431 -8.05 -13.77 -10.28
N VAL A 432 -7.53 -14.17 -9.12
CA VAL A 432 -7.43 -15.57 -8.69
C VAL A 432 -8.23 -15.74 -7.40
N ASP A 433 -9.11 -16.73 -7.37
CA ASP A 433 -9.90 -17.07 -6.18
C ASP A 433 -9.04 -17.85 -5.18
N LEU A 434 -9.08 -17.43 -3.92
CA LEU A 434 -8.39 -18.06 -2.79
C LEU A 434 -9.38 -18.61 -1.77
N LYS A 435 -10.68 -18.69 -2.07
CA LYS A 435 -11.69 -19.23 -1.17
C LYS A 435 -11.51 -20.73 -0.91
N LYS A 436 -11.78 -21.14 0.34
CA LYS A 436 -11.74 -22.55 0.80
C LYS A 436 -12.92 -23.39 0.32
#